data_AF-A0A3N5QX19-F1
#
_entry.id   AF-A0A3N5QX19-F1
#
_cell.length_a   1.000
_cell.length_b   1.000
_cell.length_c   1.000
_cell.angle_alpha   90.00
_cell.angle_beta   90.00
_cell.angle_gamma   90.00
#
_symmetry.space_group_name_H-M   'P 1'
#
loop_
_entity.id
_entity.type
_entity.pdbx_description
1 polymer ?
#
loop_
_entity_poly.entity_id
_entity_poly.type
_entity_poly.pdbx_seq_one_letter_code
_entity_poly.pdbx_strand_id
1 'polypeptide(L)'
;MSTHSTFLTPDLNDYLVRYFSAEDDFLRQLNTEAEAEGIPPISIAPEQTAFLQVLIKATNARTIVEVGSLAGYSAIAMARALPPDGT
;
A
#
# COMPACT_ATOMS: atom_id res chain seq x y z
N MET A 1 -17.20 23.16 4.85
CA MET A 1 -15.77 22.79 4.78
C MET A 1 -15.17 22.95 6.17
N SER A 2 -14.20 22.09 6.56
CA SER A 2 -13.49 22.26 7.83
C SER A 2 -12.52 23.45 7.74
N THR A 3 -12.37 24.21 8.82
CA THR A 3 -11.37 25.29 8.97
C THR A 3 -10.08 24.82 9.64
N HIS A 4 -10.03 23.55 10.05
CA HIS A 4 -8.90 22.95 10.77
C HIS A 4 -8.61 21.54 10.25
N SER A 5 -7.36 21.10 10.40
CA SER A 5 -6.98 19.72 10.10
C SER A 5 -7.59 18.78 11.12
N THR A 6 -8.21 17.70 10.64
CA THR A 6 -8.63 16.58 11.48
C THR A 6 -7.41 15.69 11.73
N PHE A 7 -7.03 15.53 12.98
CA PHE A 7 -5.95 14.61 13.35
C PHE A 7 -6.41 13.16 13.22
N LEU A 8 -5.47 12.28 12.87
CA LEU A 8 -5.73 10.85 12.72
C LEU A 8 -5.75 10.18 14.09
N THR A 9 -6.93 9.74 14.53
CA THR A 9 -7.11 8.90 15.71
C THR A 9 -7.04 7.41 15.31
N PRO A 10 -6.85 6.48 16.26
CA PRO A 10 -6.89 5.04 15.95
C PRO A 10 -8.20 4.61 15.26
N ASP A 11 -9.36 5.04 15.78
CA ASP A 11 -10.65 4.71 15.16
C ASP A 11 -10.78 5.24 13.72
N LEU A 12 -10.23 6.43 13.46
CA LEU A 12 -10.24 7.01 12.12
C LEU A 12 -9.23 6.29 11.20
N ASN A 13 -8.10 5.85 11.73
CA ASN A 13 -7.15 5.02 11.01
C ASN A 13 -7.77 3.68 10.61
N ASP A 14 -8.44 3.00 11.53
CA ASP A 14 -9.13 1.74 11.25
C ASP A 14 -10.23 1.92 10.19
N TYR A 15 -10.97 3.04 10.26
CA TYR A 15 -11.92 3.42 9.22
C TYR A 15 -11.23 3.61 7.86
N LEU A 16 -10.10 4.33 7.81
CA LEU A 16 -9.33 4.53 6.58
C LEU A 16 -8.82 3.21 6.02
N VAL A 17 -8.16 2.38 6.83
CA VAL A 17 -7.65 1.07 6.39
C VAL A 17 -8.77 0.18 5.85
N ARG A 18 -9.94 0.20 6.50
CA ARG A 18 -11.10 -0.60 6.09
C ARG A 18 -11.65 -0.22 4.71
N TYR A 19 -11.67 1.07 4.37
CA TYR A 19 -12.31 1.57 3.14
C TYR A 19 -11.33 2.04 2.07
N PHE A 20 -10.08 2.26 2.43
CA PHE A 20 -9.03 2.82 1.58
C PHE A 20 -7.73 2.05 1.78
N SER A 21 -7.71 0.80 1.31
CA SER A 21 -6.53 -0.05 1.30
C SER A 21 -6.54 -0.91 0.03
N ALA A 22 -5.36 -1.21 -0.51
CA ALA A 22 -5.19 -2.19 -1.58
C ALA A 22 -4.78 -3.58 -1.04
N GLU A 23 -4.75 -3.73 0.27
CA GLU A 23 -4.42 -4.99 0.95
C GLU A 23 -5.58 -5.99 0.88
N ASP A 24 -5.33 -7.11 0.20
CA ASP A 24 -6.17 -8.29 0.19
C ASP A 24 -5.60 -9.40 1.09
N ASP A 25 -6.29 -10.54 1.14
CA ASP A 25 -5.87 -11.68 1.96
C ASP A 25 -4.49 -12.20 1.55
N PHE A 26 -4.14 -12.10 0.26
CA PHE A 26 -2.81 -12.46 -0.23
C PHE A 26 -1.72 -11.58 0.36
N LEU A 27 -1.90 -10.25 0.34
CA LEU A 27 -0.94 -9.31 0.91
C LEU A 27 -0.85 -9.39 2.44
N ARG A 28 -1.96 -9.68 3.13
CA ARG A 28 -1.96 -9.99 4.57
C ARG A 28 -1.15 -11.25 4.89
N GLN A 29 -1.38 -12.31 4.13
CA GLN A 29 -0.66 -13.57 4.29
C GLN A 29 0.83 -13.39 4.02
N LEU A 30 1.20 -12.64 2.97
CA LEU A 30 2.58 -12.31 2.65
C LEU A 30 3.31 -11.66 3.84
N ASN A 31 2.71 -10.66 4.49
CA ASN A 31 3.32 -10.03 5.67
C ASN A 31 3.43 -11.02 6.85
N THR A 32 2.42 -11.85 7.07
CA THR A 32 2.44 -12.86 8.14
C THR A 32 3.57 -13.88 7.93
N GLU A 33 3.76 -14.35 6.70
CA GLU A 33 4.84 -15.28 6.33
C GLU A 33 6.21 -14.60 6.39
N ALA A 34 6.32 -13.36 5.92
CA ALA A 34 7.56 -12.58 6.00
C ALA A 34 8.02 -12.40 7.45
N GLU A 35 7.10 -12.06 8.36
CA GLU A 35 7.39 -11.98 9.80
C GLU A 35 7.85 -13.33 10.38
N ALA A 36 7.19 -14.43 10.00
CA ALA A 36 7.56 -15.78 10.44
C ALA A 36 8.96 -16.20 9.96
N GLU A 37 9.39 -15.73 8.79
CA GLU A 37 10.74 -15.92 8.23
C GLU A 37 11.78 -14.92 8.77
N GLY A 38 11.39 -14.05 9.72
CA GLY A 38 12.29 -13.09 10.37
C GLY A 38 12.60 -11.85 9.53
N ILE A 39 11.82 -11.57 8.49
CA ILE A 39 11.90 -10.30 7.76
C ILE A 39 11.41 -9.16 8.69
N PRO A 40 12.13 -8.03 8.79
CA PRO A 40 11.73 -6.93 9.67
C PRO A 40 10.33 -6.39 9.30
N PRO A 41 9.47 -6.08 10.28
CA PRO A 41 8.10 -5.57 10.06
C PRO A 41 8.12 -4.07 9.72
N ILE A 42 8.76 -3.73 8.59
CA ILE A 42 8.91 -2.36 8.08
C ILE A 42 8.15 -2.13 6.77
N SER A 43 7.19 -3.00 6.46
CA SER A 43 6.22 -2.78 5.37
C SER A 43 5.47 -1.47 5.59
N ILE A 44 5.14 -0.78 4.50
CA ILE A 44 4.27 0.39 4.54
C ILE A 44 2.87 0.01 5.04
N ALA A 45 2.15 0.99 5.60
CA ALA A 45 0.79 0.76 6.09
C ALA A 45 -0.20 0.50 4.94
N PRO A 46 -1.29 -0.26 5.17
CA PRO A 46 -2.19 -0.69 4.10
C PRO A 46 -2.80 0.47 3.30
N GLU A 47 -3.17 1.57 3.95
CA GLU A 47 -3.72 2.76 3.29
C GLU A 47 -2.72 3.48 2.38
N GLN A 48 -1.42 3.33 2.66
CA GLN A 48 -0.36 3.87 1.80
C GLN A 48 -0.27 3.11 0.47
N THR A 49 -0.62 1.82 0.43
CA THR A 49 -0.67 1.05 -0.82
C THR A 49 -1.73 1.58 -1.78
N ALA A 50 -2.94 1.88 -1.26
CA ALA A 50 -4.02 2.46 -2.06
C ALA A 50 -3.64 3.86 -2.57
N PHE A 51 -2.99 4.66 -1.74
CA PHE A 51 -2.47 5.96 -2.14
C PHE A 51 -1.49 5.86 -3.33
N LEU A 52 -0.53 4.93 -3.29
CA LEU A 52 0.38 4.69 -4.41
C LEU A 52 -0.37 4.30 -5.69
N GLN A 53 -1.37 3.43 -5.61
CA GLN A 53 -2.19 3.07 -6.78
C GLN A 53 -2.93 4.28 -7.37
N VAL A 54 -3.42 5.19 -6.53
CA VAL A 54 -4.04 6.44 -7.00
C VAL A 54 -3.02 7.29 -7.75
N LEU A 55 -1.79 7.45 -7.23
CA LEU A 55 -0.74 8.21 -7.91
C LEU A 55 -0.36 7.58 -9.26
N ILE A 56 -0.20 6.25 -9.31
CA ILE A 56 0.11 5.51 -10.54
C ILE A 56 -0.97 5.77 -11.60
N LYS A 57 -2.25 5.64 -11.23
CA LYS A 57 -3.38 5.87 -12.15
C LYS A 57 -3.50 7.34 -12.56
N ALA A 58 -3.34 8.27 -11.62
CA ALA A 58 -3.47 9.71 -11.87
C ALA A 58 -2.34 10.25 -12.78
N THR A 59 -1.14 9.67 -12.68
CA THR A 59 0.01 10.04 -13.50
C THR A 59 0.13 9.23 -14.78
N ASN A 60 -0.74 8.23 -14.98
CA ASN A 60 -0.64 7.25 -16.06
C ASN A 60 0.76 6.61 -16.13
N ALA A 61 1.32 6.29 -14.97
CA ALA A 61 2.65 5.68 -14.88
C ALA A 61 2.65 4.31 -15.57
N ARG A 62 3.70 4.07 -16.37
CA ARG A 62 3.93 2.81 -17.09
C ARG A 62 5.20 2.09 -16.62
N THR A 63 6.11 2.81 -15.97
CA THR A 63 7.35 2.27 -15.43
C THR A 63 7.51 2.72 -13.99
N ILE A 64 7.77 1.79 -13.08
CA ILE A 64 8.00 2.06 -11.67
C ILE A 64 9.37 1.50 -11.27
N VAL A 65 10.11 2.26 -10.45
CA VAL A 65 11.31 1.78 -9.77
C VAL A 65 11.04 1.82 -8.28
N GLU A 66 11.14 0.68 -7.62
CA GLU A 66 11.10 0.59 -6.17
C GLU A 66 12.52 0.43 -5.61
N VAL A 67 12.86 1.26 -4.63
CA VAL A 67 14.13 1.17 -3.91
C VAL A 67 13.85 0.64 -2.50
N GLY A 68 14.18 -0.63 -2.29
CA GLY A 68 13.91 -1.35 -1.05
C GLY A 68 12.58 -2.10 -1.10
N SER A 69 12.60 -3.33 -1.60
CA SER A 69 11.38 -4.12 -1.80
C SER A 69 10.94 -4.92 -0.58
N LEU A 70 11.81 -5.14 0.42
CA LEU A 70 11.54 -6.01 1.56
C LEU A 70 10.96 -7.36 1.10
N ALA A 71 9.74 -7.72 1.54
CA ALA A 71 9.02 -8.93 1.13
C ALA A 71 8.18 -8.76 -0.15
N GLY A 72 8.20 -7.57 -0.78
CA GLY A 72 7.50 -7.27 -2.03
C GLY A 72 6.08 -6.70 -1.86
N TYR A 73 5.66 -6.37 -0.64
CA TYR A 73 4.30 -5.91 -0.34
C TYR A 73 3.89 -4.68 -1.17
N SER A 74 4.69 -3.61 -1.15
CA SER A 74 4.45 -2.40 -1.94
C SER A 74 4.66 -2.64 -3.43
N ALA A 75 5.66 -3.43 -3.83
CA ALA A 75 5.92 -3.79 -5.21
C ALA A 75 4.68 -4.42 -5.87
N ILE A 76 4.09 -5.43 -5.22
CA ILE A 76 2.92 -6.15 -5.72
C ILE A 76 1.70 -5.22 -5.77
N ALA A 77 1.50 -4.41 -4.73
CA ALA A 77 0.40 -3.45 -4.71
C ALA A 77 0.50 -2.41 -5.84
N MET A 78 1.71 -1.91 -6.12
CA MET A 78 1.96 -0.98 -7.23
C MET A 78 1.78 -1.66 -8.60
N ALA A 79 2.33 -2.87 -8.78
CA ALA A 79 2.22 -3.63 -10.01
C ALA A 79 0.76 -3.89 -10.42
N ARG A 80 -0.13 -4.14 -9.45
CA ARG A 80 -1.57 -4.31 -9.68
C ARG A 80 -2.28 -3.06 -10.20
N ALA A 81 -1.68 -1.87 -10.07
CA ALA A 81 -2.23 -0.62 -10.60
C ALA A 81 -1.63 -0.20 -11.95
N LEU A 82 -0.56 -0.85 -12.40
CA LEU A 82 0.01 -0.62 -13.72
C LEU A 82 -0.92 -1.16 -14.82
N PRO A 83 -0.84 -0.62 -16.05
CA PRO A 83 -1.47 -1.25 -17.20
C PRO A 83 -0.83 -2.63 -17.49
N PRO A 84 -1.47 -3.51 -18.28
CA PRO A 84 -0.97 -4.86 -18.55
C PRO A 84 0.44 -4.92 -19.16
N ASP A 85 0.87 -3.85 -19.82
CA ASP A 85 2.20 -3.68 -20.45
C ASP A 85 3.14 -2.79 -19.61
N GLY A 86 2.79 -2.50 -18.36
CA GLY A 86 3.64 -1.77 -17.43
C GLY A 86 4.76 -2.62 -16.85
N THR A 87 5.82 -1.95 -16.37
CA THR A 87 7.03 -2.57 -15.82
C THR A 87 7.43 -1.98 -14.48
#